data_AF-A0AAU9Y6D8-F1
#
_entry.id   AF-A0AAU9Y6D8-F1
#
_cell.length_a   1.000
_cell.length_b   1.000
_cell.length_c   1.000
_cell.angle_alpha   90.00
_cell.angle_beta   90.00
_cell.angle_gamma   90.00
#
_symmetry.space_group_name_H-M   'P 1'
#
loop_
_entity.id
_entity.type
_entity.pdbx_description
1 polymer ?
#
loop_
_entity_poly.entity_id
_entity_poly.type
_entity_poly.pdbx_seq_one_letter_code
_entity_poly.pdbx_strand_id
1 'polypeptide(L)'
;MLYVFVDIKLDATHFVNTVRHNFEAGKSLALLSTIQFVTTLQSVYQDLCKDYQVEIPQCKPLSPGEILGCTAPRIKHKDAFIYLGDGRLHLEAVMIANPSTPAYMYT
;
A
#
# COMPACT_ATOMS: atom_id res chain seq x y z
N MET A 1 -9.25 -27.83 -3.30
CA MET A 1 -8.26 -26.90 -3.87
C MET A 1 -7.40 -26.40 -2.71
N LEU A 2 -6.08 -26.43 -2.83
CA LEU A 2 -5.15 -25.96 -1.78
C LEU A 2 -4.57 -24.61 -2.24
N TYR A 3 -4.69 -23.59 -1.40
CA TYR A 3 -4.03 -22.30 -1.59
C TYR A 3 -2.83 -22.23 -0.65
N VAL A 4 -1.65 -21.96 -1.20
CA VAL A 4 -0.41 -21.78 -0.43
C VAL A 4 -0.03 -20.31 -0.53
N PHE A 5 0.02 -19.64 0.61
CA PHE A 5 0.45 -18.24 0.70
C PHE A 5 1.97 -18.19 0.92
N VAL A 6 2.63 -17.34 0.14
CA VAL A 6 4.06 -17.04 0.29
C VAL A 6 4.20 -15.62 0.80
N ASP A 7 4.97 -15.46 1.87
CA ASP A 7 5.20 -14.19 2.54
C ASP A 7 6.63 -13.72 2.29
N ILE A 8 6.79 -12.53 1.71
CA ILE A 8 8.10 -11.92 1.50
C ILE A 8 8.35 -10.95 2.65
N LYS A 9 9.44 -11.19 3.38
CA LYS A 9 9.82 -10.33 4.50
C LYS A 9 10.51 -9.07 4.00
N LEU A 10 9.95 -7.94 4.39
CA LEU A 10 10.51 -6.62 4.17
C LEU A 10 10.80 -5.96 5.53
N ASP A 11 11.83 -5.11 5.58
CA ASP A 11 12.16 -4.38 6.80
C ASP A 11 11.12 -3.27 7.07
N ALA A 12 10.16 -3.60 7.94
CA ALA A 12 9.10 -2.71 8.38
C ALA A 12 9.64 -1.40 8.99
N THR A 13 10.75 -1.48 9.73
CA THR A 13 11.35 -0.30 10.38
C THR A 13 11.93 0.65 9.33
N HIS A 14 12.63 0.08 8.35
CA HIS A 14 13.16 0.87 7.23
C HIS A 14 12.04 1.52 6.41
N PHE A 15 10.95 0.79 6.14
CA PHE A 15 9.79 1.34 5.43
C PHE A 15 9.18 2.53 6.18
N VAL A 16 8.88 2.37 7.48
CA VAL A 16 8.30 3.43 8.30
C VAL A 16 9.20 4.67 8.33
N ASN A 17 10.51 4.49 8.51
CA ASN A 17 11.47 5.58 8.51
C ASN A 17 11.56 6.28 7.15
N THR A 18 11.44 5.52 6.06
CA THR A 18 11.42 6.07 4.70
C THR A 18 10.18 6.93 4.47
N VAL A 19 9.00 6.50 4.93
CA VAL A 19 7.78 7.33 4.86
C VAL A 19 7.95 8.60 5.69
N ARG A 20 8.47 8.48 6.92
CA ARG A 20 8.78 9.62 7.81
C ARG A 20 9.73 10.65 7.20
N HIS A 21 10.69 10.17 6.42
CA HIS A 21 11.66 11.05 5.76
C HIS A 21 11.07 11.81 4.57
N ASN A 22 10.08 11.24 3.86
CA ASN A 22 9.59 11.78 2.60
C ASN A 22 8.25 12.53 2.71
N PHE A 23 7.48 12.31 3.77
CA PHE A 23 6.16 12.90 3.95
C PHE A 23 6.08 13.71 5.25
N GLU A 24 5.59 14.94 5.15
CA GLU A 24 5.26 15.77 6.30
C GLU A 24 4.20 15.09 7.19
N ALA A 25 4.33 15.22 8.51
CA ALA A 25 3.35 14.69 9.45
C ALA A 25 1.95 15.29 9.19
N GLY A 26 0.91 14.47 9.39
CA GLY A 26 -0.49 14.84 9.19
C GLY A 26 -1.04 14.59 7.79
N LYS A 27 -0.20 14.23 6.80
CA LYS A 27 -0.65 13.85 5.45
C LYS A 27 -1.59 12.63 5.47
N SER A 28 -2.51 12.59 4.53
CA SER A 28 -3.45 11.49 4.33
C SER A 28 -2.94 10.53 3.26
N LEU A 29 -2.56 9.32 3.69
CA LEU A 29 -1.88 8.33 2.85
C LEU A 29 -2.75 7.09 2.68
N ALA A 30 -2.70 6.46 1.50
CA ALA A 30 -3.22 5.11 1.30
C ALA A 30 -2.07 4.11 1.10
N LEU A 31 -2.16 2.93 1.71
CA LEU A 31 -1.15 1.87 1.58
C LEU A 31 -1.73 0.67 0.85
N LEU A 32 -0.99 0.18 -0.14
CA LEU A 32 -1.37 -0.94 -1.01
C LEU A 32 -0.21 -1.92 -1.16
N SER A 33 -0.49 -3.17 -1.47
CA SER A 33 0.53 -4.16 -1.79
C SER A 33 -0.03 -5.31 -2.63
N THR A 34 0.84 -6.18 -3.13
CA THR A 34 0.42 -7.53 -3.55
C THR A 34 0.32 -8.46 -2.35
N ILE A 35 -0.32 -9.62 -2.53
CA ILE A 35 -0.59 -10.60 -1.47
C ILE A 35 0.66 -10.99 -0.66
N GLN A 36 1.83 -11.03 -1.30
CA GLN A 36 3.09 -11.46 -0.69
C GLN A 36 3.62 -10.50 0.39
N PHE A 37 3.13 -9.25 0.42
CA PHE A 37 3.60 -8.20 1.33
C PHE A 37 2.49 -7.69 2.29
N VAL A 38 1.28 -8.28 2.24
CA VAL A 38 0.13 -7.80 3.02
C VAL A 38 0.41 -7.86 4.53
N THR A 39 1.13 -8.88 5.00
CA THR A 39 1.54 -8.99 6.42
C THR A 39 2.37 -7.80 6.87
N THR A 40 3.41 -7.41 6.11
CA THR A 40 4.23 -6.24 6.41
C THR A 40 3.41 -4.97 6.33
N LEU A 41 2.56 -4.82 5.30
CA LEU A 41 1.65 -3.69 5.14
C LEU A 41 0.76 -3.48 6.38
N GLN A 42 0.21 -4.58 6.93
CA GLN A 42 -0.60 -4.54 8.15
C GLN A 42 0.24 -4.21 9.38
N SER A 43 1.48 -4.70 9.48
CA SER A 43 2.35 -4.44 10.63
C SER A 43 2.75 -2.97 10.77
N VAL A 44 2.97 -2.27 9.65
CA VAL A 44 3.43 -0.86 9.65
C VAL A 44 2.29 0.14 9.84
N TYR A 45 1.04 -0.30 9.69
CA TYR A 45 -0.14 0.55 9.80
C TYR A 45 -0.18 1.32 11.13
N GLN A 46 -0.01 0.60 12.26
CA GLN A 46 -0.10 1.21 13.60
C GLN A 46 1.00 2.22 13.86
N ASP A 47 2.19 2.01 13.29
CA ASP A 47 3.31 2.95 13.44
C ASP A 47 3.12 4.21 12.60
N LEU A 48 2.60 4.07 11.38
CA LEU A 48 2.33 5.20 10.51
C LEU A 48 1.09 6.00 10.95
N CYS A 49 0.08 5.36 11.56
CA CYS A 49 -1.09 6.06 12.11
C CYS A 49 -0.74 7.04 13.25
N LYS A 50 0.44 6.94 13.86
CA LYS A 50 0.91 7.90 14.87
C LYS A 50 1.22 9.27 14.26
N ASP A 51 1.65 9.28 13.01
CA ASP A 51 2.17 10.48 12.33
C ASP A 51 1.28 10.90 11.13
N TYR A 52 0.45 10.00 10.59
CA TYR A 52 -0.30 10.17 9.34
C TYR A 52 -1.75 9.70 9.43
N GLN A 53 -2.61 10.22 8.55
CA GLN A 53 -3.96 9.68 8.34
C GLN A 53 -3.93 8.54 7.31
N VAL A 54 -3.63 7.33 7.78
CA VAL A 54 -3.44 6.16 6.94
C VAL A 54 -4.76 5.44 6.63
N GLU A 55 -4.96 5.04 5.38
CA GLU A 55 -6.02 4.12 4.96
C GLU A 55 -5.42 2.90 4.25
N ILE A 56 -5.95 1.72 4.56
CA ILE A 56 -5.68 0.50 3.80
C ILE A 56 -6.98 0.10 3.09
N PRO A 57 -7.17 0.47 1.82
CA PRO A 57 -8.42 0.18 1.11
C PRO A 57 -8.53 -1.32 0.77
N GLN A 58 -9.75 -1.80 0.57
CA GLN A 58 -10.01 -3.22 0.28
C GLN A 58 -11.03 -3.37 -0.84
N CYS A 59 -10.65 -4.11 -1.89
CA CYS A 59 -11.57 -4.61 -2.91
C CYS A 59 -11.93 -6.06 -2.57
N LYS A 60 -13.11 -6.30 -1.99
CA LYS A 60 -13.55 -7.69 -1.71
C LYS A 60 -13.61 -8.50 -3.01
N PRO A 61 -13.19 -9.78 -3.00
CA PRO A 61 -12.84 -10.61 -1.83
C PRO A 61 -11.36 -10.56 -1.39
N LEU A 62 -10.55 -9.65 -1.93
CA LEU A 62 -9.11 -9.55 -1.61
C LEU A 62 -8.87 -9.14 -0.16
N SER A 63 -7.66 -9.41 0.33
CA SER A 63 -7.20 -8.98 1.65
C SER A 63 -7.13 -7.45 1.73
N PRO A 64 -7.25 -6.83 2.92
CA PRO A 64 -7.08 -5.39 3.05
C PRO A 64 -5.70 -4.93 2.54
N GLY A 65 -5.70 -3.98 1.61
CA GLY A 65 -4.49 -3.44 0.98
C GLY A 65 -4.02 -4.24 -0.24
N GLU A 66 -4.55 -5.43 -0.46
CA GLU A 66 -4.19 -6.26 -1.60
C GLU A 66 -4.78 -5.71 -2.90
N ILE A 67 -3.94 -5.61 -3.94
CA ILE A 67 -4.32 -5.23 -5.30
C ILE A 67 -3.91 -6.28 -6.33
N LEU A 68 -4.65 -6.33 -7.43
CA LEU A 68 -4.35 -7.16 -8.61
C LEU A 68 -4.29 -6.28 -9.87
N GLY A 69 -3.62 -6.76 -10.92
CA GLY A 69 -3.53 -6.01 -12.19
C GLY A 69 -4.89 -5.71 -12.83
N CYS A 70 -5.92 -6.48 -12.49
CA CYS A 70 -7.31 -6.28 -12.92
C CYS A 70 -8.25 -5.75 -11.82
N THR A 71 -7.77 -5.59 -10.59
CA THR A 71 -8.59 -5.18 -9.43
C THR A 71 -7.84 -4.12 -8.62
N ALA A 72 -8.27 -2.87 -8.77
CA ALA A 72 -7.68 -1.72 -8.10
C ALA A 72 -8.75 -0.90 -7.34
N PRO A 73 -8.46 -0.45 -6.10
CA PRO A 73 -9.36 0.42 -5.36
C PRO A 73 -9.40 1.83 -5.94
N ARG A 74 -10.52 2.52 -5.76
CA ARG A 74 -10.62 3.97 -5.97
C ARG A 74 -10.30 4.68 -4.66
N ILE A 75 -9.21 5.43 -4.66
CA ILE A 75 -8.68 6.16 -3.52
C ILE A 75 -9.22 7.59 -3.60
N LYS A 76 -9.93 8.02 -2.56
CA LYS A 76 -10.55 9.36 -2.52
C LYS A 76 -9.93 10.18 -1.40
N HIS A 77 -9.70 11.46 -1.67
CA HIS A 77 -9.27 12.44 -0.65
C HIS A 77 -7.96 12.06 0.06
N LYS A 78 -6.98 11.52 -0.69
CA LYS A 78 -5.64 11.22 -0.19
C LYS A 78 -4.61 12.10 -0.89
N ASP A 79 -3.58 12.47 -0.13
CA ASP A 79 -2.43 13.23 -0.63
C ASP A 79 -1.53 12.37 -1.52
N ALA A 80 -1.42 11.07 -1.21
CA ALA A 80 -0.69 10.10 -1.99
C ALA A 80 -1.13 8.67 -1.66
N PHE A 81 -0.77 7.72 -2.52
CA PHE A 81 -0.76 6.30 -2.18
C PHE A 81 0.62 5.68 -2.38
N ILE A 82 0.94 4.71 -1.53
CA ILE A 82 2.22 4.03 -1.49
C ILE A 82 1.97 2.55 -1.73
N TYR A 83 2.58 2.01 -2.77
CA TYR A 83 2.55 0.60 -3.12
C TYR A 83 3.82 -0.09 -2.61
N LEU A 84 3.64 -1.11 -1.76
CA LEU A 84 4.70 -2.01 -1.32
C LEU A 84 4.74 -3.24 -2.22
N GLY A 85 5.88 -3.45 -2.84
CA GLY A 85 6.18 -4.63 -3.63
C GLY A 85 6.76 -4.30 -4.99
N ASP A 86 7.16 -5.36 -5.68
CA ASP A 86 7.87 -5.26 -6.94
C ASP A 86 6.95 -5.17 -8.17
N GLY A 87 7.55 -4.75 -9.28
CA GLY A 87 6.91 -4.65 -10.58
C GLY A 87 5.93 -3.48 -10.68
N ARG A 88 5.62 -3.08 -11.91
CA ARG A 88 4.78 -1.89 -12.15
C ARG A 88 3.36 -2.20 -12.56
N LEU A 89 3.05 -3.40 -13.04
CA LEU A 89 1.72 -3.71 -13.59
C LEU A 89 0.58 -3.48 -12.58
N HIS A 90 0.76 -3.93 -11.33
CA HIS A 90 -0.21 -3.72 -10.25
C HIS A 90 -0.37 -2.23 -9.90
N LEU A 91 0.76 -1.54 -9.76
CA LEU A 91 0.82 -0.12 -9.49
C LEU A 91 0.13 0.70 -10.60
N GLU A 92 0.43 0.40 -11.86
CA GLU A 92 -0.14 1.06 -13.04
C GLU A 92 -1.66 0.89 -13.10
N ALA A 93 -2.19 -0.29 -12.74
CA ALA A 93 -3.63 -0.49 -12.65
C ALA A 93 -4.29 0.46 -11.63
N VAL A 94 -3.65 0.69 -10.48
CA VAL A 94 -4.11 1.65 -9.48
C VAL A 94 -3.97 3.08 -9.97
N MET A 95 -2.86 3.43 -10.65
CA MET A 95 -2.66 4.75 -11.23
C MET A 95 -3.72 5.08 -12.28
N ILE A 96 -4.08 4.11 -13.14
CA ILE A 96 -5.16 4.29 -14.13
C ILE A 96 -6.52 4.51 -13.43
N ALA A 97 -6.78 3.81 -12.33
CA ALA A 97 -7.99 4.01 -11.53
C ALA A 97 -8.00 5.35 -10.75
N ASN A 98 -6.82 5.92 -10.48
CA ASN A 98 -6.61 7.09 -9.63
C ASN A 98 -5.61 8.09 -10.27
N PRO A 99 -5.90 8.64 -11.47
CA PRO A 99 -4.92 9.34 -12.29
C PRO A 99 -4.42 10.67 -11.71
N SER A 100 -5.14 11.22 -10.73
CA SER A 100 -4.80 12.50 -10.09
C SER A 100 -4.12 12.35 -8.73
N THR A 101 -3.98 11.12 -8.22
CA THR A 101 -3.37 10.87 -6.90
C THR A 101 -1.91 10.51 -7.09
N PRO A 102 -0.97 11.23 -6.45
CA PRO A 102 0.45 10.88 -6.47
C PRO A 102 0.69 9.43 -6.01
N ALA A 103 1.50 8.72 -6.78
CA ALA A 103 1.79 7.30 -6.60
C ALA A 103 3.27 7.10 -6.28
N TYR A 104 3.55 6.37 -5.20
CA TYR A 104 4.92 6.02 -4.78
C TYR A 104 5.05 4.51 -4.69
N MET A 105 6.24 4.00 -5.00
CA MET A 105 6.57 2.59 -4.91
C MET A 105 7.70 2.41 -3.91
N TYR A 106 7.59 1.37 -3.08
CA TYR A 106 8.63 0.94 -2.17
C TYR A 106 8.87 -0.56 -2.33
N THR A 107 10.12 -0.92 -2.57
CA THR A 107 10.63 -2.28 -2.82
C THR A 107 11.78 -2.58 -1.88
#